data_AF-A0A535EVR6-F1
#
_entry.id   AF-A0A535EVR6-F1
#
_cell.length_a   1.000
_cell.length_b   1.000
_cell.length_c   1.000
_cell.angle_alpha   90.00
_cell.angle_beta   90.00
_cell.angle_gamma   90.00
#
_symmetry.space_group_name_H-M   'P 1'
#
loop_
_entity.id
_entity.type
_entity.pdbx_description
1 polymer ?
#
loop_
_entity_poly.entity_id
_entity_poly.type
_entity_poly.pdbx_seq_one_letter_code
_entity_poly.pdbx_strand_id
1 'polypeptide(L)' 'SRADDSELTDDDVIVRYESGEVVGLTVLHASKRRTPQSSSK' A
#
# COMPACT_ATOMS: atom_id res chain seq x y z
N SER A 1 -5.27 -11.24 14.72
CA SER A 1 -4.86 -11.43 13.32
C SER A 1 -3.39 -11.06 13.20
N ARG A 2 -2.57 -11.90 12.54
CA ARG A 2 -1.12 -11.69 12.42
C ARG A 2 -0.74 -11.98 10.98
N ALA A 3 -0.04 -11.07 10.32
CA ALA A 3 0.51 -11.36 8.99
C ALA A 3 1.66 -12.37 9.16
N ASP A 4 1.79 -13.28 8.21
CA ASP A 4 2.94 -14.20 8.12
C ASP A 4 4.04 -13.65 7.22
N ASP A 5 3.68 -12.79 6.27
CA ASP A 5 4.63 -12.16 5.34
C ASP A 5 4.30 -10.69 5.05
N SER A 6 5.29 -9.96 4.54
CA SER A 6 5.15 -8.60 4.06
C SER A 6 6.18 -8.22 2.99
N GLU A 7 5.74 -7.48 1.98
CA GLU A 7 6.56 -7.00 0.88
C GLU A 7 6.56 -5.46 0.86
N LEU A 8 7.74 -4.84 0.70
CA LEU A 8 7.86 -3.41 0.36
C LEU A 8 8.05 -3.28 -1.15
N THR A 9 7.12 -2.60 -1.81
CA THR A 9 7.15 -2.40 -3.26
C THR A 9 7.93 -1.14 -3.64
N ASP A 10 8.31 -1.05 -4.92
CA ASP A 10 8.95 0.14 -5.51
C ASP A 10 8.08 1.41 -5.41
N ASP A 11 6.78 1.21 -5.26
CA ASP A 11 5.82 2.29 -5.07
C ASP A 11 5.76 2.78 -3.63
N ASP A 12 6.69 2.49 -2.72
CA ASP A 12 6.60 2.89 -1.30
C ASP A 12 5.34 2.33 -0.58
N VAL A 13 4.86 1.16 -0.98
CA VAL A 13 3.72 0.47 -0.35
C VAL A 13 4.21 -0.80 0.34
N ILE A 14 3.82 -0.98 1.60
CA ILE A 14 3.99 -2.26 2.29
C ILE A 14 2.70 -3.05 2.15
N VAL A 15 2.77 -4.23 1.55
CA VAL A 15 1.66 -5.20 1.46
C VAL A 15 1.87 -6.26 2.54
N ARG A 16 0.82 -6.59 3.29
CA ARG A 16 0.84 -7.64 4.31
C ARG A 16 -0.02 -8.81 3.87
N TYR A 17 0.54 -10.01 4.02
CA TYR A 17 -0.12 -11.26 3.65
C TYR A 17 -0.42 -12.12 4.88
N GLU A 18 -1.46 -12.95 4.78
CA GLU A 18 -1.74 -14.06 5.70
C GLU A 18 -2.21 -15.23 4.85
N SER A 19 -1.50 -16.36 4.88
CA SER A 19 -1.80 -17.56 4.05
C SER A 19 -1.89 -17.28 2.54
N GLY A 20 -1.09 -16.33 2.04
CA GLY A 20 -1.07 -15.92 0.63
C GLY A 20 -2.15 -14.91 0.24
N GLU A 21 -3.01 -14.50 1.16
CA GLU A 21 -4.05 -13.50 0.93
C GLU A 21 -3.62 -12.12 1.45
N VAL A 22 -4.00 -11.05 0.75
CA VAL A 22 -3.71 -9.67 1.19
C VAL A 22 -4.61 -9.31 2.37
N VAL A 23 -4.01 -9.03 3.53
CA VAL A 23 -4.72 -8.64 4.76
C VAL A 23 -4.46 -7.20 5.20
N GLY A 24 -3.53 -6.49 4.53
CA GLY A 24 -3.27 -5.09 4.86
C GLY A 24 -2.37 -4.36 3.88
N LEU A 25 -2.54 -3.04 3.85
CA LEU A 25 -1.72 -2.11 3.06
C LEU A 25 -1.26 -0.97 3.97
N THR A 26 0.01 -0.60 3.87
CA THR A 26 0.55 0.62 4.49
C THR A 26 1.24 1.46 3.44
N VAL A 27 0.77 2.69 3.28
CA VAL A 27 1.28 3.63 2.27
C VAL A 27 2.31 4.53 2.93
N LEU A 28 3.59 4.36 2.58
CA LEU A 28 4.63 5.27 3.02
C LEU A 28 4.55 6.57 2.23
N HIS A 29 4.99 7.66 2.87
CA HIS A 29 5.00 9.00 2.28
C HIS A 29 3.67 9.44 1.64
N ALA A 30 2.53 9.00 2.19
CA ALA A 30 1.21 9.25 1.62
C ALA A 30 0.94 10.74 1.33
N SER A 31 1.45 11.64 2.17
CA SER A 31 1.33 13.09 1.98
C SER A 31 2.06 13.65 0.74
N LYS A 32 3.06 12.91 0.24
CA LYS A 32 3.82 13.27 -0.98
C LYS A 32 3.24 12.61 -2.24
N ARG A 33 2.37 11.60 -2.10
CA ARG A 33 1.66 11.06 -3.24
C ARG A 33 0.69 12.10 -3.76
N ARG A 34 0.95 12.55 -4.99
CA ARG A 34 -0.01 13.37 -5.72
C ARG A 34 -1.22 12.47 -5.98
N THR A 35 -2.35 12.79 -5.35
CA THR A 35 -3.62 12.25 -5.83
C THR A 35 -3.72 12.62 -7.31
N PRO A 36 -4.18 11.71 -8.20
CA PRO A 36 -4.51 12.10 -9.56
C PRO A 36 -5.50 13.24 -9.40
N GLN A 37 -5.03 14.46 -9.67
CA GLN A 37 -5.85 15.64 -9.57
C GLN A 37 -7.00 15.35 -10.52
N SER A 38 -8.20 15.26 -9.97
CA SER A 38 -9.44 15.24 -10.72
C SER A 38 -9.40 16.50 -11.60
N SER A 39 -8.88 16.35 -12.81
CA SER A 39 -9.01 17.31 -13.89
C SER A 39 -10.46 17.22 -14.35
N SER A 40 -11.36 17.70 -13.50
CA SER A 40 -12.67 18.13 -13.93
C SER A 40 -12.42 19.38 -14.75
N LYS A 41 -12.55 19.15 -16.06
CA LYS A 41 -12.58 20.13 -17.12
C LYS A 41 -13.66 21.19 -16.87
#